data_AF-A0A2A4UFL2-F1
#
_entry.id   AF-A0A2A4UFL2-F1
#
_cell.length_a   1.000
_cell.length_b   1.000
_cell.length_c   1.000
_cell.angle_alpha   90.00
_cell.angle_beta   90.00
_cell.angle_gamma   90.00
#
_symmetry.space_group_name_H-M   'P 1'
#
loop_
_entity.id
_entity.type
_entity.pdbx_description
1 polymer ?
#
loop_
_entity_poly.entity_id
_entity_poly.type
_entity_poly.pdbx_seq_one_letter_code
_entity_poly.pdbx_strand_id
1 'polypeptide(L)'
;MSVEDFGVNSLMGVRAAYHVSEDFFLEAQYAITDTEPTSAETLSALQLLTDEQRELSYYTLSLGYNILPSEAYLGRKFAFRSSLYFLAGAGSTDFAGDKHFTISVGAGYRFLLNDWLAVHLDMQNNMFDLDLLGEEKTLQNLQFHVGLSSFF
;
A
#
# COMPACT_ATOMS: atom_id res chain seq x y z
N MET A 1 0.43 5.75 -5.73
CA MET A 1 -0.84 5.01 -5.63
C MET A 1 -1.71 5.40 -6.80
N SER A 2 -2.11 4.44 -7.61
CA SER A 2 -3.14 4.66 -8.63
C SER A 2 -4.48 4.56 -7.92
N VAL A 3 -5.21 5.67 -7.87
CA VAL A 3 -6.56 5.73 -7.31
C VAL A 3 -7.51 5.75 -8.51
N GLU A 4 -8.42 4.78 -8.57
CA GLU A 4 -9.36 4.69 -9.70
C GLU A 4 -10.18 5.98 -9.80
N ASP A 5 -10.26 6.55 -11.01
CA ASP A 5 -10.84 7.88 -11.33
C ASP A 5 -10.09 9.13 -10.82
N PHE A 6 -9.09 8.98 -9.95
CA PHE A 6 -8.32 10.09 -9.34
C PHE A 6 -6.81 10.06 -9.66
N GLY A 7 -6.42 9.37 -10.73
CA GLY A 7 -5.06 9.43 -11.27
C GLY A 7 -3.99 8.68 -10.46
N VAL A 8 -2.73 9.06 -10.68
CA VAL A 8 -1.55 8.44 -10.04
C VAL A 8 -0.91 9.42 -9.09
N ASN A 9 -1.03 9.14 -7.80
CA ASN A 9 -0.68 10.05 -6.73
C ASN A 9 0.56 9.59 -5.96
N SER A 10 1.31 10.53 -5.39
CA SER A 10 2.43 10.20 -4.50
C SER A 10 1.90 9.80 -3.13
N LEU A 11 2.37 8.66 -2.60
CA LEU A 11 1.98 8.13 -1.29
C LEU A 11 3.14 8.26 -0.33
N MET A 12 2.87 8.72 0.90
CA MET A 12 3.82 8.67 2.00
C MET A 12 3.21 7.88 3.15
N GLY A 13 3.99 7.03 3.81
CA GLY A 13 3.46 6.20 4.89
C GLY A 13 4.53 5.58 5.78
N VAL A 14 4.05 4.97 6.85
CA VAL A 14 4.84 4.23 7.82
C VAL A 14 4.32 2.80 7.89
N ARG A 15 5.23 1.86 8.17
CA ARG A 15 4.91 0.45 8.36
C ARG A 15 5.66 -0.09 9.57
N ALA A 16 5.02 -1.00 10.29
CA ALA A 16 5.62 -1.78 11.35
C ALA A 16 5.30 -3.25 11.10
N ALA A 17 6.32 -4.10 11.11
CA ALA A 17 6.17 -5.53 10.91
C ALA A 17 6.70 -6.29 12.13
N TYR A 18 5.92 -7.26 12.60
CA TYR A 18 6.30 -8.18 13.65
C TYR A 18 6.41 -9.60 13.11
N HIS A 19 7.61 -10.16 13.13
CA HIS A 19 7.88 -11.52 12.66
C HIS A 19 7.53 -12.53 13.75
N VAL A 20 6.44 -13.28 13.54
CA VAL A 20 5.98 -14.32 14.46
C VAL A 20 6.79 -15.59 14.25
N SER A 21 7.12 -15.91 13.01
CA SER A 21 7.99 -17.02 12.61
C SER A 21 8.82 -16.64 11.38
N GLU A 22 9.63 -17.59 10.88
CA GLU A 22 10.35 -17.42 9.62
C GLU A 22 9.39 -17.25 8.44
N ASP A 23 8.23 -17.91 8.48
CA ASP A 23 7.23 -17.90 7.41
C ASP A 23 6.21 -16.78 7.58
N PHE A 24 5.82 -16.44 8.81
CA PHE A 24 4.70 -15.54 9.07
C PHE A 24 5.12 -14.26 9.79
N PHE A 25 4.56 -13.14 9.35
CA PHE A 25 4.68 -11.86 10.02
C PHE A 25 3.35 -11.11 10.00
N LEU A 26 3.16 -10.22 10.95
CA LEU A 26 2.05 -9.28 10.97
C LEU A 26 2.57 -7.92 10.55
N GLU A 27 1.86 -7.23 9.67
CA GLU A 27 2.22 -5.88 9.22
C GLU A 27 1.08 -4.91 9.51
N ALA A 28 1.42 -3.80 10.17
CA ALA A 28 0.57 -2.63 10.28
C ALA A 28 1.11 -1.54 9.35
N GLN A 29 0.24 -0.96 8.54
CA GLN A 29 0.59 0.13 7.63
C GLN A 29 -0.36 1.31 7.85
N TYR A 30 0.18 2.53 7.77
CA TYR A 30 -0.59 3.76 7.69
C TYR A 30 0.03 4.65 6.61
N ALA A 31 -0.78 5.17 5.70
CA ALA A 31 -0.29 6.01 4.62
C ALA A 31 -1.31 7.06 4.20
N ILE A 32 -0.80 8.15 3.61
CA ILE A 32 -1.55 9.33 3.19
C ILE A 32 -1.12 9.68 1.76
N THR A 33 -2.08 10.08 0.91
CA THR A 33 -1.85 10.54 -0.46
C THR A 33 -2.88 11.62 -0.82
N ASP A 34 -2.42 12.67 -1.49
CA ASP A 34 -3.30 13.70 -2.05
C ASP A 34 -3.74 13.29 -3.45
N THR A 35 -5.06 13.28 -3.70
CA THR A 35 -5.62 12.81 -4.97
C THR A 35 -5.81 13.92 -6.01
N GLU A 36 -5.52 13.61 -7.28
CA GLU A 36 -5.79 14.50 -8.42
C GLU A 36 -7.31 14.64 -8.69
N PRO A 37 -7.75 15.73 -9.34
CA PRO A 37 -9.15 15.88 -9.76
C PRO A 37 -9.64 14.74 -10.65
N THR A 38 -10.92 14.39 -10.52
CA THR A 38 -11.46 13.34 -11.37
C THR A 38 -11.54 13.77 -12.83
N SER A 39 -11.59 12.79 -13.73
CA SER A 39 -11.87 13.05 -15.15
C SER A 39 -13.19 13.81 -15.35
N ALA A 40 -14.20 13.55 -14.50
CA ALA A 40 -15.48 14.25 -14.54
C ALA A 40 -15.35 15.73 -14.16
N GLU A 41 -14.63 16.05 -13.08
CA GLU A 41 -14.39 17.44 -12.66
C GLU A 41 -13.62 18.23 -13.72
N THR A 42 -12.62 17.59 -14.35
CA THR A 42 -11.80 18.19 -15.41
C THR A 42 -12.62 18.52 -16.66
N LEU A 43 -13.59 17.66 -17.02
CA LEU A 43 -14.40 17.82 -18.23
C LEU A 43 -15.62 18.74 -18.03
N SER A 44 -16.16 18.83 -16.82
CA SER A 44 -17.43 19.52 -16.55
C SER A 44 -17.32 20.80 -15.75
N ALA A 45 -16.11 21.20 -15.32
CA ALA A 45 -15.85 22.34 -14.42
C ALA A 45 -16.66 22.30 -13.11
N LEU A 46 -17.23 21.14 -12.78
CA LEU A 46 -17.95 20.88 -11.55
C LEU A 46 -16.94 20.41 -10.49
N GLN A 47 -16.97 20.98 -9.30
CA GLN A 47 -16.18 20.50 -8.17
C GLN A 47 -17.02 19.48 -7.39
N LEU A 48 -16.61 18.21 -7.42
CA LEU A 48 -17.24 17.10 -6.71
C LEU A 48 -16.66 16.94 -5.30
N LEU A 49 -15.34 17.16 -5.14
CA LEU A 49 -14.67 17.08 -3.84
C LEU A 49 -13.97 18.40 -3.49
N THR A 50 -14.12 18.81 -2.22
CA THR A 50 -13.32 19.89 -1.62
C THR A 50 -11.85 19.46 -1.50
N ASP A 51 -10.93 20.41 -1.33
CA ASP A 51 -9.51 20.10 -1.18
C ASP A 51 -9.24 19.18 0.02
N GLU A 52 -10.01 19.33 1.09
CA GLU A 52 -9.93 18.48 2.29
C GLU A 52 -10.42 17.05 2.04
N GLN A 53 -11.40 16.87 1.15
CA GLN A 53 -11.95 15.56 0.79
C GLN A 53 -11.07 14.78 -0.21
N ARG A 54 -10.02 15.41 -0.73
CA ARG A 54 -9.06 14.80 -1.67
C ARG A 54 -7.90 14.11 -0.96
N GLU A 55 -7.68 14.39 0.31
CA GLU A 55 -6.71 13.65 1.11
C GLU A 55 -7.26 12.25 1.35
N LEU A 56 -6.57 11.24 0.81
CA LEU A 56 -6.87 9.84 1.07
C LEU A 56 -5.87 9.34 2.11
N SER A 57 -6.39 8.89 3.24
CA SER A 57 -5.57 8.21 4.26
C SER A 57 -6.11 6.82 4.51
N TYR A 58 -5.24 5.86 4.82
CA TYR A 58 -5.69 4.53 5.18
C TYR A 58 -4.78 3.90 6.22
N TYR A 59 -5.34 2.98 6.99
CA TYR A 59 -4.58 2.04 7.80
C TYR A 59 -4.99 0.61 7.48
N THR A 60 -4.03 -0.31 7.47
CA THR A 60 -4.27 -1.74 7.24
C THR A 60 -3.51 -2.59 8.25
N LEU A 61 -4.13 -3.70 8.63
CA LEU A 61 -3.51 -4.80 9.36
C LEU A 61 -3.50 -6.03 8.47
N SER A 62 -2.31 -6.57 8.22
CA SER A 62 -2.08 -7.61 7.22
C SER A 62 -1.30 -8.78 7.81
N LEU A 63 -1.68 -9.98 7.41
CA LEU A 63 -0.87 -11.19 7.58
C LEU A 63 0.05 -11.31 6.37
N GLY A 64 1.35 -11.38 6.65
CA GLY A 64 2.40 -11.62 5.70
C GLY A 64 2.87 -13.07 5.72
N TYR A 65 3.11 -13.64 4.54
CA TYR A 65 3.64 -14.99 4.36
C TYR A 65 4.87 -14.97 3.44
N ASN A 66 6.03 -15.36 3.96
CA ASN A 66 7.28 -15.53 3.21
C ASN A 66 7.23 -16.85 2.43
N ILE A 67 7.36 -16.78 1.11
CA ILE A 67 7.20 -17.94 0.22
C ILE A 67 8.55 -18.50 -0.19
N LEU A 68 9.52 -17.61 -0.42
CA LEU A 68 10.84 -17.95 -0.95
C LEU A 68 11.89 -17.24 -0.10
N PRO A 69 12.37 -17.87 0.99
CA PRO A 69 13.64 -17.48 1.57
C PRO A 69 14.72 -17.76 0.52
N SER A 70 15.28 -16.71 -0.06
CA SER A 70 16.27 -16.79 -1.13
C SER A 70 17.52 -16.02 -0.72
N GLU A 71 18.66 -16.47 -1.22
CA GLU A 71 19.85 -15.65 -1.26
C GLU A 71 19.95 -15.07 -2.66
N ALA A 72 19.75 -13.76 -2.78
CA ALA A 72 19.97 -13.04 -4.01
C ALA A 72 21.46 -12.75 -4.15
N TYR A 73 22.09 -13.27 -5.19
CA TYR A 73 23.50 -13.03 -5.49
C TYR A 73 23.63 -11.90 -6.51
N LEU A 74 24.12 -10.74 -6.07
CA LEU A 74 24.49 -9.65 -6.98
C LEU A 74 25.97 -9.80 -7.35
N GLY A 75 26.23 -10.50 -8.46
CA GLY A 75 27.59 -10.82 -8.91
C GLY A 75 28.27 -11.92 -8.07
N ARG A 76 29.61 -12.02 -8.15
CA ARG A 76 30.40 -13.07 -7.46
C ARG A 76 30.75 -12.74 -5.99
N LYS A 77 30.39 -11.55 -5.49
CA LYS A 77 30.90 -11.03 -4.20
C LYS A 77 29.84 -10.61 -3.19
N PHE A 78 28.57 -10.47 -3.57
CA PHE A 78 27.53 -10.01 -2.65
C PHE A 78 26.38 -11.02 -2.63
N ALA A 79 26.21 -11.70 -1.51
CA ALA A 79 25.02 -12.49 -1.20
C ALA A 79 24.15 -11.68 -0.25
N PHE A 80 22.93 -11.36 -0.67
CA PHE A 80 21.95 -10.66 0.14
C PHE A 80 20.84 -11.63 0.51
N ARG A 81 20.41 -11.59 1.77
CA ARG A 81 19.19 -12.31 2.17
C ARG A 81 18.00 -11.59 1.58
N SER A 82 17.18 -12.32 0.85
CA SER A 82 15.94 -11.80 0.29
C SER A 82 14.76 -12.68 0.59
N SER A 83 13.57 -12.08 0.58
CA SER A 83 12.33 -12.81 0.77
C SER A 83 11.27 -12.24 -0.16
N LEU A 84 10.63 -13.12 -0.93
CA LEU A 84 9.36 -12.84 -1.58
C LEU A 84 8.23 -13.23 -0.64
N TYR A 85 7.29 -12.32 -0.42
CA TYR A 85 6.15 -12.53 0.47
C TYR A 85 4.83 -12.07 -0.15
N PHE A 86 3.74 -12.69 0.32
CA PHE A 86 2.38 -12.21 0.11
C PHE A 86 1.87 -11.48 1.35
N LEU A 87 0.96 -10.52 1.14
CA LEU A 87 0.23 -9.79 2.16
C LEU A 87 -1.25 -9.95 1.89
N ALA A 88 -2.02 -10.27 2.92
CA ALA A 88 -3.47 -10.21 2.90
C ALA A 88 -3.97 -9.61 4.21
N GLY A 89 -4.84 -8.63 4.12
CA GLY A 89 -5.24 -7.85 5.27
C GLY A 89 -6.53 -7.08 5.05
N ALA A 90 -6.91 -6.37 6.09
CA ALA A 90 -8.05 -5.47 6.06
C ALA A 90 -7.80 -4.26 6.96
N GLY A 91 -8.59 -3.21 6.75
CA GLY A 91 -8.45 -1.96 7.47
C GLY A 91 -9.54 -0.97 7.11
N SER A 92 -9.19 0.31 7.16
CA SER A 92 -10.11 1.38 6.77
C SER A 92 -9.38 2.47 6.00
N THR A 93 -10.08 2.99 4.99
CA THR A 93 -9.66 4.15 4.20
C THR A 93 -10.60 5.31 4.49
N ASP A 94 -10.04 6.46 4.85
CA ASP A 94 -10.74 7.74 4.94
C ASP A 94 -10.57 8.47 3.61
N PHE A 95 -11.69 8.68 2.90
CA PHE A 95 -11.69 9.32 1.59
C PHE A 95 -13.06 9.93 1.28
N ALA A 96 -13.07 11.06 0.56
CA ALA A 96 -14.27 11.81 0.20
C ALA A 96 -15.12 12.30 1.40
N GLY A 97 -14.54 12.31 2.61
CA GLY A 97 -15.22 12.72 3.85
C GLY A 97 -15.91 11.57 4.60
N ASP A 98 -15.75 10.33 4.14
CA ASP A 98 -16.30 9.13 4.77
C ASP A 98 -15.22 8.06 5.01
N LYS A 99 -15.53 7.14 5.93
CA LYS A 99 -14.68 5.99 6.25
C LYS A 99 -15.21 4.72 5.62
N HIS A 100 -14.36 4.09 4.82
CA HIS A 100 -14.66 2.89 4.07
C HIS A 100 -13.92 1.71 4.66
N PHE A 101 -14.56 0.54 4.68
CA PHE A 101 -13.88 -0.71 5.00
C PHE A 101 -13.06 -1.15 3.80
N THR A 102 -11.79 -1.49 4.03
CA THR A 102 -10.83 -1.75 2.96
C THR A 102 -10.24 -3.13 3.09
N ILE A 103 -10.29 -3.91 2.01
CA ILE A 103 -9.58 -5.18 1.89
C ILE A 103 -8.29 -4.93 1.12
N SER A 104 -7.17 -5.43 1.64
CA SER A 104 -5.86 -5.27 1.04
C SER A 104 -5.24 -6.62 0.69
N VAL A 105 -4.78 -6.75 -0.55
CA VAL A 105 -4.02 -7.92 -1.01
C VAL A 105 -2.79 -7.46 -1.76
N GLY A 106 -1.66 -8.11 -1.55
CA GLY A 106 -0.42 -7.68 -2.18
C GLY A 106 0.70 -8.70 -2.13
N ALA A 107 1.79 -8.33 -2.76
CA ALA A 107 3.03 -9.07 -2.74
C ALA A 107 4.19 -8.08 -2.60
N GLY A 108 5.24 -8.52 -1.92
CA GLY A 108 6.42 -7.71 -1.73
C GLY A 108 7.69 -8.52 -1.76
N TYR A 109 8.77 -7.83 -2.06
CA TYR A 109 10.11 -8.35 -2.10
C TYR A 109 10.98 -7.54 -1.16
N ARG A 110 11.57 -8.23 -0.19
CA ARG A 110 12.47 -7.66 0.80
C ARG A 110 13.90 -8.05 0.47
N PHE A 111 14.81 -7.08 0.51
CA PHE A 111 16.26 -7.26 0.40
C PHE A 111 16.92 -6.74 1.67
N LEU A 112 17.69 -7.56 2.38
CA LEU A 112 18.54 -7.08 3.48
C LEU A 112 19.82 -6.51 2.87
N LEU A 113 20.04 -5.20 3.06
CA LEU A 113 21.30 -4.56 2.68
C LEU A 113 22.42 -4.95 3.64
N ASN A 114 22.10 -4.97 4.93
CA ASN A 114 22.96 -5.38 6.05
C ASN A 114 22.10 -6.10 7.11
N ASP A 115 22.72 -6.58 8.19
CA ASP A 115 22.03 -7.31 9.27
C ASP A 115 20.90 -6.53 9.97
N TRP A 116 20.86 -5.20 9.83
CA TRP A 116 19.88 -4.33 10.48
C TRP A 116 19.02 -3.50 9.51
N LEU A 117 19.35 -3.44 8.21
CA LEU A 117 18.69 -2.55 7.25
C LEU A 117 18.16 -3.35 6.06
N ALA A 118 16.87 -3.19 5.73
CA ALA A 118 16.30 -3.74 4.51
C ALA A 118 15.64 -2.70 3.62
N VAL A 119 15.63 -3.03 2.33
CA VAL A 119 14.86 -2.39 1.28
C VAL A 119 13.66 -3.26 0.98
N HIS A 120 12.53 -2.61 0.77
CA HIS A 120 11.26 -3.22 0.46
C HIS A 120 10.74 -2.69 -0.86
N LEU A 121 10.35 -3.59 -1.76
CA LEU A 121 9.60 -3.31 -2.97
C LEU A 121 8.27 -4.03 -2.88
N ASP A 122 7.18 -3.28 -2.89
CA ASP A 122 5.87 -3.84 -2.55
C ASP A 122 4.83 -3.34 -3.53
N MET A 123 3.92 -4.24 -3.88
CA MET A 123 2.74 -3.96 -4.67
C MET A 123 1.52 -4.45 -3.90
N GLN A 124 0.55 -3.57 -3.65
CA GLN A 124 -0.69 -3.91 -2.95
C GLN A 124 -1.87 -3.31 -3.68
N ASN A 125 -3.02 -3.98 -3.62
CA ASN A 125 -4.29 -3.48 -4.10
C ASN A 125 -5.23 -3.30 -2.91
N ASN A 126 -5.65 -2.05 -2.68
CA ASN A 126 -6.60 -1.69 -1.65
C ASN A 126 -7.98 -1.49 -2.30
N MET A 127 -8.93 -2.35 -1.93
CA MET A 127 -10.28 -2.38 -2.49
C MET A 127 -11.28 -1.92 -1.43
N PHE A 128 -12.10 -0.93 -1.77
CA PHE A 128 -13.18 -0.44 -0.92
C PHE A 128 -14.35 0.07 -1.77
N ASP A 129 -15.55 0.06 -1.21
CA ASP A 129 -16.74 0.58 -1.88
C ASP A 129 -16.92 2.06 -1.57
N LEU A 130 -17.24 2.86 -2.58
CA LEU A 130 -17.47 4.30 -2.48
C LEU A 130 -18.82 4.65 -3.10
N ASP A 131 -19.59 5.50 -2.42
CA ASP A 131 -20.82 6.10 -2.94
C ASP A 131 -20.68 7.63 -2.96
N LEU A 132 -20.51 8.21 -4.15
CA LEU A 132 -20.41 9.67 -4.33
C LEU A 132 -21.69 10.31 -4.88
N LEU A 133 -22.51 9.55 -5.61
CA LEU A 133 -23.62 10.08 -6.42
C LEU A 133 -24.92 9.25 -6.25
N GLY A 134 -25.00 8.38 -5.24
CA GLY A 134 -26.10 7.43 -5.02
C GLY A 134 -25.92 6.10 -5.76
N GLU A 135 -24.74 5.84 -6.32
CA GLU A 135 -24.36 4.56 -6.93
C GLU A 135 -23.10 4.03 -6.24
N GLU A 136 -23.21 2.83 -5.67
CA GLU A 136 -22.11 2.13 -5.01
C GLU A 136 -21.12 1.59 -6.06
N LYS A 137 -19.86 1.99 -5.93
CA LYS A 137 -18.77 1.57 -6.82
C LYS A 137 -17.58 1.06 -6.02
N THR A 138 -17.16 -0.17 -6.30
CA THR A 138 -15.92 -0.73 -5.75
C THR A 138 -14.71 -0.09 -6.44
N LEU A 139 -13.94 0.71 -5.70
CA LEU A 139 -12.69 1.29 -6.16
C LEU A 139 -11.52 0.34 -5.94
N GLN A 140 -10.67 0.21 -6.96
CA GLN A 140 -9.40 -0.52 -6.86
C GLN A 140 -8.23 0.44 -6.82
N ASN A 141 -7.46 0.40 -5.75
CA ASN A 141 -6.34 1.30 -5.55
C ASN A 141 -5.03 0.53 -5.54
N LEU A 142 -4.41 0.43 -6.72
CA LEU A 142 -3.13 -0.22 -6.88
C LEU A 142 -2.01 0.69 -6.40
N GLN A 143 -1.26 0.24 -5.41
CA GLN A 143 -0.10 0.94 -4.89
C GLN A 143 1.18 0.16 -5.15
N PHE A 144 2.20 0.90 -5.57
CA PHE A 144 3.58 0.45 -5.58
C PHE A 144 4.35 1.29 -4.58
N HIS A 145 5.12 0.65 -3.71
CA HIS A 145 5.95 1.36 -2.74
C HIS A 145 7.37 0.83 -2.68
N VAL A 146 8.31 1.74 -2.46
CA VAL A 146 9.72 1.46 -2.18
C VAL A 146 10.02 2.03 -0.81
N GLY A 147 10.46 1.19 0.12
CA GLY A 147 10.66 1.57 1.52
C GLY A 147 11.97 1.06 2.10
N LEU A 148 12.40 1.71 3.18
CA LEU A 148 13.50 1.24 4.02
C LEU A 148 12.93 0.83 5.39
N SER A 149 13.42 -0.27 5.94
CA SER A 149 13.07 -0.74 7.27
C SER A 149 14.32 -1.08 8.07
N SER A 150 14.25 -0.84 9.38
CA SER A 150 15.30 -1.24 10.32
C SER A 150 14.81 -2.42 11.15
N PHE A 151 15.64 -3.45 11.29
CA PHE A 151 15.43 -4.54 12.24
C PHE A 151 16.10 -4.20 13.57
N PHE A 152 15.44 -4.53 14.67
CA PHE A 152 15.92 -4.38 16.05
C PHE A 152 15.60 -5.62 16.86
#